data_AF-A0A9P1G9D0-F1
#
_entry.id   AF-A0A9P1G9D0-F1
#
_cell.length_a   1.000
_cell.length_b   1.000
_cell.length_c   1.000
_cell.angle_alpha   90.00
_cell.angle_beta   90.00
_cell.angle_gamma   90.00
#
_symmetry.space_group_name_H-M   'P 1'
#
loop_
_entity.id
_entity.type
_entity.pdbx_description
1 polymer ?
#
loop_
_entity_poly.entity_id
_entity_poly.type
_entity_poly.pdbx_seq_one_letter_code
_entity_poly.pdbx_strand_id
1 'polypeptide(L)'
;MALSDYPWVATRLGGCKLFEFIHTWGFMEFIKKRSCKKGTSPRIIEVLSPELAELLDGLLELHPEDRLCLGESCYEDKTHWSAWNMAWLSGSPRKSRPNCVIS
;
A
#
# COMPACT_ATOMS: atom_id res chain seq x y z
N MET A 1 -15.54 6.16 6.89
CA MET A 1 -14.69 5.07 6.37
C MET A 1 -13.28 5.22 6.97
N ALA A 2 -12.55 4.13 7.22
CA ALA A 2 -11.19 4.23 7.78
C ALA A 2 -10.20 4.97 6.84
N LEU A 3 -10.52 5.02 5.54
CA LEU A 3 -9.77 5.69 4.47
C LEU A 3 -10.67 6.65 3.67
N SER A 4 -11.56 7.40 4.34
CA SER A 4 -12.51 8.30 3.62
C SER A 4 -11.81 9.43 2.88
N ASP A 5 -10.67 9.88 3.42
CA ASP A 5 -9.90 10.98 2.87
C ASP A 5 -8.70 10.41 2.13
N TYR A 6 -8.51 10.83 0.88
CA TYR A 6 -7.29 10.54 0.14
C TYR A 6 -6.08 11.02 0.97
N PRO A 7 -5.03 10.21 1.13
CA PRO A 7 -4.03 10.41 2.18
C PRO A 7 -3.20 11.70 2.02
N TRP A 8 -3.29 12.39 0.88
CA TRP A 8 -2.59 13.65 0.65
C TRP A 8 -3.37 14.60 -0.26
N VAL A 9 -3.21 15.91 -0.05
CA VAL A 9 -3.83 16.98 -0.85
C VAL A 9 -3.01 17.30 -2.11
N ALA A 10 -1.72 16.95 -2.11
CA ALA A 10 -0.81 17.14 -3.23
C ALA A 10 0.27 16.06 -3.22
N THR A 11 0.71 15.65 -4.41
CA THR A 11 1.83 14.71 -4.65
C THR A 11 3.15 15.41 -4.97
N ARG A 12 3.20 16.75 -4.84
CA ARG A 12 4.44 17.52 -4.98
C ARG A 12 5.17 17.54 -3.63
N LEU A 13 6.49 17.30 -3.65
CA LEU A 13 7.34 17.45 -2.47
C LEU A 13 7.20 18.85 -1.85
N GLY A 14 7.07 18.92 -0.53
CA GLY A 14 6.79 20.15 0.22
C GLY A 14 5.35 20.67 0.14
N GLY A 15 4.49 20.09 -0.71
CA GLY A 15 3.08 20.47 -0.84
C GLY A 15 2.14 19.77 0.14
N CYS A 16 2.54 18.60 0.65
CA CYS A 16 1.78 17.87 1.65
C CYS A 16 2.71 17.04 2.55
N LYS A 17 2.67 17.29 3.87
CA LYS A 17 3.46 16.55 4.86
C LYS A 17 3.15 15.05 4.87
N LEU A 18 1.92 14.67 4.53
CA LEU A 18 1.50 13.27 4.49
C LEU A 18 2.09 12.54 3.29
N PHE A 19 2.09 13.18 2.13
CA PHE A 19 2.76 12.64 0.94
C PHE A 19 4.27 12.55 1.16
N GLU A 20 4.88 13.58 1.73
CA GLU A 20 6.31 13.59 2.04
C GLU A 20 6.69 12.48 3.04
N PHE A 21 5.84 12.23 4.04
CA PHE A 21 6.01 11.11 4.94
C PHE A 21 5.98 9.77 4.20
N ILE A 22 4.98 9.54 3.35
CA ILE A 22 4.85 8.28 2.60
C ILE A 22 5.99 8.14 1.59
N HIS A 23 6.44 9.22 0.97
CA HIS A 23 7.61 9.24 0.10
C HIS A 23 8.90 8.89 0.83
N THR A 24 9.01 9.25 2.10
CA THR A 24 10.23 9.00 2.88
C THR A 24 10.21 7.62 3.57
N TRP A 25 9.05 7.18 4.05
CA TRP A 25 8.91 6.03 4.95
C TRP A 25 8.05 4.90 4.41
N GLY A 26 7.33 5.12 3.31
CA GLY A 26 6.38 4.16 2.74
C GLY A 26 4.98 4.23 3.33
N PHE A 27 4.04 3.54 2.66
CA PHE A 27 2.63 3.51 3.06
C PHE A 27 2.39 2.65 4.30
N MET A 28 3.09 1.52 4.44
CA MET A 28 2.98 0.66 5.62
C MET A 28 3.30 1.38 6.94
N GLU A 29 4.37 2.18 6.98
CA GLU A 29 4.72 2.98 8.16
C GLU A 29 3.71 4.10 8.44
N PHE A 30 3.07 4.61 7.40
CA PHE A 30 2.01 5.60 7.53
C PHE A 30 0.79 5.02 8.24
N ILE A 31 0.28 3.86 7.81
CA ILE A 31 -0.93 3.25 8.41
C ILE A 31 -0.69 2.72 9.83
N LYS A 32 0.56 2.39 10.19
CA LYS A 32 0.95 2.04 11.57
C LYS A 32 0.89 3.22 12.53
N LYS A 33 1.10 4.45 12.04
CA LYS A 33 1.13 5.68 12.87
C LYS A 33 -0.19 6.45 12.80
N ARG A 34 -0.95 6.30 11.71
CA ARG A 34 -2.16 7.07 11.46
C ARG A 34 -3.36 6.48 12.21
N SER A 35 -4.07 7.35 12.94
CA SER A 35 -5.38 7.05 13.54
C SER A 35 -6.51 7.08 12.51
N CYS A 36 -7.53 6.22 12.66
CA CYS A 36 -8.73 6.23 11.81
C CYS A 36 -9.52 7.54 11.91
N LYS A 37 -9.49 8.20 13.08
CA LYS A 37 -10.01 9.54 13.29
C LYS A 37 -8.96 10.35 14.06
N LYS A 38 -8.82 11.64 13.72
CA LYS A 38 -7.76 12.50 14.26
C LYS A 38 -7.78 12.49 15.80
N GLY A 39 -6.68 12.06 16.41
CA GLY A 39 -6.50 12.06 17.87
C GLY A 39 -7.22 10.93 18.61
N THR A 40 -7.72 9.91 17.91
CA THR A 40 -8.39 8.77 18.55
C THR A 40 -7.69 7.45 18.25
N SER A 41 -7.96 6.43 19.07
CA SER A 41 -7.80 5.02 18.68
C SER A 41 -9.07 4.54 17.96
N PRO A 42 -9.01 3.48 17.13
CA PRO A 42 -7.85 2.67 16.75
C PRO A 42 -6.97 3.30 15.65
N ARG A 43 -5.77 2.76 15.47
CA ARG A 43 -4.89 3.02 14.32
C ARG A 43 -5.41 2.31 13.08
N ILE A 44 -5.05 2.80 11.89
CA ILE A 44 -5.53 2.20 10.63
C ILE A 44 -5.10 0.73 10.52
N ILE A 45 -3.85 0.41 10.87
CA ILE A 45 -3.34 -0.97 10.84
C ILE A 45 -4.12 -1.94 11.73
N GLU A 46 -4.78 -1.45 12.79
CA GLU A 46 -5.55 -2.28 13.73
C GLU A 46 -6.95 -2.63 13.18
N VAL A 47 -7.39 -1.93 12.13
CA VAL A 47 -8.71 -2.10 11.52
C VAL A 47 -8.63 -2.76 10.15
N LEU A 48 -7.52 -2.59 9.43
CA LEU A 48 -7.29 -3.26 8.15
C LEU A 48 -6.90 -4.73 8.38
N SER A 49 -7.40 -5.62 7.53
CA SER A 49 -6.82 -6.96 7.45
C SER A 49 -5.39 -6.87 6.88
N PRO A 50 -4.48 -7.78 7.28
CA PRO A 50 -3.13 -7.82 6.73
C PRO A 50 -3.10 -7.88 5.20
N GLU A 51 -4.01 -8.65 4.60
CA GLU A 51 -4.11 -8.83 3.16
C GLU A 51 -4.50 -7.53 2.44
N LEU A 52 -5.42 -6.76 3.02
CA LEU A 52 -5.84 -5.48 2.47
C LEU A 52 -4.73 -4.43 2.63
N ALA A 53 -4.00 -4.44 3.75
CA ALA A 53 -2.85 -3.56 3.96
C ALA A 53 -1.74 -3.83 2.92
N GLU A 54 -1.42 -5.11 2.66
CA GLU A 54 -0.44 -5.52 1.65
C GLU A 54 -0.88 -5.13 0.23
N LEU A 55 -2.16 -5.31 -0.09
CA LEU A 55 -2.72 -4.92 -1.40
C LEU A 55 -2.59 -3.40 -1.61
N LEU A 56 -2.97 -2.61 -0.60
CA LEU A 56 -2.90 -1.15 -0.68
C LEU A 56 -1.47 -0.64 -0.77
N ASP A 57 -0.54 -1.23 -0.03
CA ASP A 57 0.88 -0.89 -0.09
C ASP A 57 1.45 -1.08 -1.50
N GLY A 58 1.16 -2.22 -2.14
CA GLY A 58 1.61 -2.48 -3.50
C GLY A 58 0.93 -1.63 -4.57
N LEU A 59 -0.36 -1.28 -4.41
CA LEU A 59 -1.07 -0.38 -5.34
C LEU A 59 -0.63 1.09 -5.21
N LEU A 60 -0.21 1.50 -4.01
CA LEU A 60 0.22 2.86 -3.70
C LEU A 60 1.73 3.06 -3.79
N GLU A 61 2.46 2.07 -4.30
CA GLU A 61 3.91 2.16 -4.54
C GLU A 61 4.23 3.36 -5.45
N LEU A 62 5.22 4.14 -5.04
CA LEU A 62 5.62 5.38 -5.71
C LEU A 62 6.44 5.07 -6.96
N HIS A 63 7.26 4.02 -6.90
CA HIS A 63 8.03 3.52 -8.02
C HIS A 63 7.10 2.78 -9.00
N PRO A 64 6.86 3.30 -10.22
CA PRO A 64 5.92 2.67 -11.14
C PRO A 64 6.33 1.24 -11.50
N GLU A 65 7.63 0.94 -11.59
CA GLU A 65 8.20 -0.39 -11.84
C GLU A 65 7.84 -1.43 -10.77
N ASP A 66 7.70 -1.00 -9.51
CA ASP A 66 7.38 -1.86 -8.37
C ASP A 66 5.88 -1.86 -8.02
N ARG A 67 5.09 -0.98 -8.65
CA ARG A 67 3.66 -0.88 -8.40
C ARG A 67 2.92 -2.10 -8.91
N LEU A 68 2.01 -2.59 -8.06
CA LEU A 68 1.09 -3.66 -8.44
C LEU A 68 0.21 -3.22 -9.59
N CYS A 69 0.04 -4.12 -10.55
CA CYS A 69 -0.92 -3.97 -11.63
C CYS A 69 -2.20 -4.75 -11.31
N LEU A 70 -3.30 -4.41 -11.96
CA LEU A 70 -4.58 -5.12 -11.83
C LEU A 70 -4.78 -6.17 -12.93
N GLY A 71 -3.71 -6.51 -13.66
CA GLY A 71 -3.76 -7.44 -14.80
C GLY A 71 -4.08 -6.76 -16.12
N GLU A 72 -3.75 -5.48 -16.26
CA GLU A 72 -3.89 -4.75 -17.52
C GLU A 72 -2.95 -5.35 -18.58
N SER A 73 -3.47 -5.59 -19.78
CA SER A 73 -2.72 -6.24 -20.87
C SER A 73 -1.47 -5.47 -21.30
N CYS A 74 -1.42 -4.15 -21.09
CA CYS A 74 -0.23 -3.34 -21.36
C CYS A 74 0.97 -3.63 -20.45
N TYR A 75 0.79 -4.45 -19.41
CA TYR A 75 1.85 -4.94 -18.52
C TYR A 75 2.15 -6.44 -18.69
N GLU A 76 1.50 -7.14 -19.63
CA GLU A 76 1.63 -8.59 -19.80
C GLU A 76 3.06 -9.03 -20.16
N ASP A 77 3.75 -8.23 -20.99
CA ASP A 77 5.15 -8.47 -21.38
C ASP A 77 6.18 -7.92 -20.38
N LYS A 78 5.75 -7.33 -19.27
CA LYS A 78 6.62 -6.69 -18.30
C LYS A 78 6.67 -7.49 -17.00
N THR A 79 7.72 -7.28 -16.22
CA THR A 79 7.96 -7.95 -14.92
C THR A 79 7.07 -7.40 -13.78
N HIS A 80 5.94 -6.75 -14.08
CA HIS A 80 5.07 -6.21 -13.05
C HIS A 80 4.34 -7.34 -12.31
N TRP A 81 4.21 -7.17 -11.00
CA TRP A 81 3.45 -8.11 -10.19
C TRP A 81 1.96 -7.74 -10.20
N SER A 82 1.11 -8.70 -10.57
CA SER A 82 -0.33 -8.50 -10.54
C SER A 82 -0.89 -8.70 -9.13
N ALA A 83 -1.86 -7.86 -8.74
CA ALA A 83 -2.63 -8.05 -7.51
C ALA A 83 -3.29 -9.44 -7.44
N TRP A 84 -3.62 -10.03 -8.59
CA TRP A 84 -4.19 -11.38 -8.68
C TRP A 84 -3.19 -12.49 -8.33
N ASN A 85 -1.89 -12.19 -8.37
CA ASN A 85 -0.82 -13.12 -8.00
C ASN A 85 -0.48 -13.05 -6.50
N MET A 86 -1.22 -12.28 -5.69
CA MET A 86 -1.01 -12.23 -4.25
C MET A 86 -1.37 -13.57 -3.59
N ALA A 87 -0.55 -14.00 -2.64
CA ALA A 87 -0.65 -15.37 -2.12
C ALA A 87 -1.96 -15.68 -1.39
N TRP A 88 -2.60 -14.66 -0.80
CA TRP A 88 -3.89 -14.82 -0.14
C TRP A 88 -5.06 -15.07 -1.11
N LEU A 89 -4.90 -14.74 -2.40
CA LEU A 89 -5.88 -15.05 -3.47
C LEU A 89 -5.66 -16.44 -4.08
N SER A 90 -4.41 -16.87 -4.22
CA SER A 90 -4.06 -18.11 -4.94
C SER A 90 -4.24 -19.39 -4.12
N GLY A 91 -4.63 -19.29 -2.84
CA GLY A 91 -4.79 -20.45 -1.94
C GLY A 91 -3.49 -21.25 -1.71
N SER A 92 -2.36 -20.75 -2.22
CA SER A 92 -1.04 -21.37 -2.12
C SER A 92 -0.28 -20.82 -0.91
N PRO A 93 0.67 -21.58 -0.32
CA PRO A 93 1.50 -21.06 0.76
C PRO A 93 2.17 -19.73 0.37
N ARG A 94 2.20 -18.79 1.32
CA ARG A 94 2.64 -17.39 1.14
C ARG A 94 3.93 -17.30 0.32
N LYS A 95 3.84 -16.92 -0.96
CA LYS A 95 4.97 -16.34 -1.69
C LYS A 95 4.99 -14.86 -1.34
N SER A 96 5.80 -14.48 -0.37
CA SER A 96 6.08 -13.06 -0.10
C SER A 96 6.78 -12.46 -1.32
N ARG A 97 6.41 -11.24 -1.70
CA ARG A 97 7.21 -10.49 -2.69
C ARG A 97 8.64 -10.41 -2.16
N PRO A 98 9.68 -10.52 -3.01
CA PRO A 98 11.07 -10.57 -2.56
C PRO A 98 11.52 -9.37 -1.71
N ASN A 99 10.77 -8.25 -1.74
CA ASN A 99 11.05 -7.05 -0.94
C ASN A 99 10.00 -6.73 0.14
N CYS A 100 8.96 -7.55 0.32
CA CYS A 100 7.96 -7.33 1.38
C CYS A 100 8.35 -8.13 2.62
N VAL A 101 9.26 -7.58 3.42
CA VAL A 101 9.55 -8.15 4.75
C VAL A 101 8.45 -7.71 5.70
N ILE A 102 7.51 -8.61 5.98
CA ILE A 102 6.53 -8.46 7.04
C ILE A 102 7.23 -8.82 8.35
N SER A 103 7.73 -7.81 9.07
CA SER A 103 8.18 -7.93 10.47
C SER A 103 7.13 -7.35 11.42
#